data_AF-A0A534NQ82-F1
#
_entry.id   AF-A0A534NQ82-F1
#
_cell.length_a   1.000
_cell.length_b   1.000
_cell.length_c   1.000
_cell.angle_alpha   90.00
_cell.angle_beta   90.00
_cell.angle_gamma   90.00
#
_symmetry.space_group_name_H-M   'P 1'
#
loop_
_entity.id
_entity.type
_entity.pdbx_description
1 polymer ?
#
loop_
_entity_poly.entity_id
_entity_poly.type
_entity_poly.pdbx_seq_one_letter_code
_entity_poly.pdbx_strand_id
1 'polypeptide(L)'
;MKTQRLLVVLTLVNLALLIFTLARTRPAIAEIVPVLRGRSLEIVDERGRVRASIDVLPAKAQEHETVLLRLITERGRPSIKIGASEQAAGLSLAGPSNTKKTYVILEAQGTASSLTLKNEDGRAQIVKP
;
A
#
# COMPACT_ATOMS: atom_id res chain seq x y z
N MET A 1 4.23 -0.89 -63.18
CA MET A 1 2.83 -1.06 -62.71
C MET A 1 2.64 -2.14 -61.63
N LYS A 2 3.43 -3.24 -61.58
CA LYS A 2 3.29 -4.30 -60.56
C LYS A 2 3.62 -3.84 -59.12
N THR A 3 4.73 -3.12 -58.95
CA THR A 3 5.15 -2.56 -57.65
C THR A 3 4.20 -1.50 -57.13
N GLN A 4 3.64 -0.67 -58.02
CA GLN A 4 2.67 0.36 -57.65
C GLN A 4 1.35 -0.26 -57.16
N ARG A 5 0.88 -1.34 -57.80
CA ARG A 5 -0.28 -2.11 -57.30
C ARG A 5 -0.01 -2.77 -55.94
N LEU A 6 1.20 -3.30 -55.74
CA LEU A 6 1.59 -3.89 -54.45
C LEU A 6 1.56 -2.85 -53.32
N LEU A 7 2.11 -1.66 -53.55
CA LEU A 7 2.10 -0.56 -52.57
C LEU A 7 0.67 -0.14 -52.22
N VAL A 8 -0.21 0.00 -53.22
CA VAL A 8 -1.62 0.35 -53.00
C VAL A 8 -2.34 -0.70 -52.13
N VAL A 9 -2.12 -1.99 -52.41
CA VAL A 9 -2.70 -3.07 -51.58
C VAL A 9 -2.19 -2.99 -50.15
N LEU A 10 -0.89 -2.77 -49.95
CA LEU A 10 -0.29 -2.68 -48.62
C LEU A 10 -0.82 -1.48 -47.82
N THR A 11 -1.03 -0.33 -48.48
CA THR A 11 -1.64 0.84 -47.86
C THR A 11 -3.09 0.57 -47.43
N LEU A 12 -3.88 -0.11 -48.26
CA LEU A 12 -5.26 -0.47 -47.93
C LEU A 12 -5.33 -1.46 -46.76
N VAL A 13 -4.42 -2.44 -46.71
CA VAL A 13 -4.32 -3.38 -45.59
C VAL A 13 -3.95 -2.65 -44.30
N ASN A 14 -2.95 -1.76 -44.33
CA ASN A 14 -2.58 -0.95 -43.16
C ASN A 14 -3.72 -0.04 -42.71
N LEU A 15 -4.48 0.55 -43.64
CA LEU A 15 -5.63 1.39 -43.32
C LEU A 15 -6.76 0.56 -42.69
N ALA A 16 -7.03 -0.64 -43.21
CA ALA A 16 -8.03 -1.54 -42.63
C ALA A 16 -7.64 -1.99 -41.22
N LEU A 17 -6.36 -2.33 -41.00
CA LEU A 17 -5.82 -2.65 -39.69
C LEU A 17 -5.93 -1.45 -38.73
N LEU A 18 -5.59 -0.25 -39.19
CA LEU A 18 -5.69 0.97 -38.39
C LEU A 18 -7.14 1.23 -37.96
N ILE A 19 -8.09 1.19 -38.90
CA ILE A 19 -9.52 1.35 -38.59
C ILE A 19 -10.00 0.26 -37.63
N PHE A 20 -9.58 -0.99 -37.83
CA PHE A 20 -9.94 -2.10 -36.95
C PHE A 20 -9.39 -1.93 -35.53
N THR A 21 -8.15 -1.46 -35.38
CA THR A 21 -7.55 -1.20 -34.06
C THR A 21 -8.24 -0.04 -33.35
N LEU A 22 -8.56 1.04 -34.06
CA LEU A 22 -9.31 2.19 -33.53
C LEU A 22 -10.76 1.83 -33.17
N ALA A 23 -11.40 0.95 -33.94
CA ALA A 23 -12.73 0.45 -33.62
C ALA A 23 -12.73 -0.52 -32.43
N ARG A 24 -11.61 -1.21 -32.18
CA ARG A 24 -11.42 -2.08 -31.00
C ARG A 24 -10.97 -1.35 -29.76
N THR A 25 -10.41 -0.14 -29.86
CA THR A 25 -10.19 0.72 -28.70
C THR A 25 -11.53 1.18 -28.14
N ARG A 26 -12.15 0.30 -27.33
CA ARG A 26 -13.18 0.72 -26.40
C ARG A 26 -12.51 1.71 -25.44
N PRO A 27 -13.09 2.91 -25.20
CA PRO A 27 -12.66 3.69 -24.06
C PRO A 27 -12.77 2.76 -22.85
N ALA A 28 -11.67 2.59 -22.12
CA ALA A 28 -11.72 2.03 -20.79
C ALA A 28 -12.44 3.08 -19.94
N ILE A 29 -13.77 3.11 -20.05
CA ILE A 29 -14.62 3.73 -19.05
C ILE A 29 -14.34 2.85 -17.84
N ALA A 30 -13.42 3.31 -16.99
CA ALA A 30 -13.17 2.68 -15.72
C ALA A 30 -14.51 2.74 -14.99
N GLU A 31 -15.19 1.60 -14.95
CA GLU A 31 -16.29 1.41 -14.03
C GLU A 31 -15.70 1.69 -12.66
N ILE A 32 -16.12 2.80 -12.04
CA ILE A 32 -15.64 3.18 -10.72
C ILE A 32 -16.14 2.09 -9.79
N VAL A 33 -15.33 1.07 -9.58
CA VAL A 33 -15.58 0.07 -8.55
C VAL A 33 -15.47 0.85 -7.24
N PRO A 34 -16.58 1.10 -6.53
CA PRO A 34 -16.61 2.08 -5.45
C PRO A 34 -15.75 1.67 -4.25
N VAL A 35 -15.32 0.40 -4.20
CA VAL A 35 -14.52 -0.16 -3.12
C VAL A 35 -13.48 -1.13 -3.68
N LEU A 36 -12.20 -0.90 -3.35
CA LEU A 36 -11.15 -1.88 -3.56
C LEU A 36 -11.26 -2.96 -2.47
N ARG A 37 -11.64 -4.18 -2.86
CA ARG A 37 -11.74 -5.33 -1.94
C ARG A 37 -10.54 -6.24 -2.10
N GLY A 38 -9.83 -6.48 -1.02
CA GLY A 38 -8.69 -7.38 -0.97
C GLY A 38 -8.29 -7.68 0.47
N ARG A 39 -7.41 -8.66 0.65
CA ARG A 39 -6.82 -8.98 1.95
C ARG A 39 -5.49 -8.27 2.20
N SER A 40 -4.91 -7.72 1.13
CA SER A 40 -3.68 -6.94 1.17
C SER A 40 -3.73 -5.86 0.07
N LEU A 41 -3.16 -4.71 0.37
CA LEU A 41 -2.90 -3.61 -0.56
C LEU A 41 -1.49 -3.10 -0.30
N GLU A 42 -0.68 -3.00 -1.35
CA GLU A 42 0.67 -2.43 -1.27
C GLU A 42 0.80 -1.23 -2.21
N ILE A 43 1.46 -0.18 -1.72
CA ILE A 43 1.96 0.92 -2.54
C ILE A 43 3.44 0.69 -2.77
N VAL A 44 3.88 0.62 -4.03
CA VAL A 44 5.29 0.37 -4.41
C VAL A 44 5.90 1.60 -5.09
N ASP A 45 7.21 1.80 -4.95
CA ASP A 45 7.95 2.82 -5.71
C ASP A 45 8.45 2.32 -7.06
N GLU A 46 9.08 3.22 -7.84
CA GLU A 46 9.66 2.94 -9.16
C GLU A 46 10.72 1.82 -9.16
N ARG A 47 11.28 1.48 -7.99
CA ARG A 47 12.27 0.42 -7.81
C ARG A 47 11.63 -0.87 -7.30
N GLY A 48 10.30 -0.93 -7.22
CA GLY A 48 9.54 -2.07 -6.71
C GLY A 48 9.56 -2.22 -5.19
N ARG A 49 9.96 -1.19 -4.42
CA ARG A 49 9.99 -1.26 -2.96
C ARG A 49 8.65 -0.85 -2.37
N VAL A 50 8.15 -1.62 -1.42
CA VAL A 50 6.90 -1.28 -0.69
C VAL A 50 7.11 -0.01 0.15
N ARG A 51 6.19 0.95 0.00
CA ARG A 51 6.11 2.26 0.67
C ARG A 51 4.99 2.31 1.70
N ALA A 52 3.93 1.55 1.46
CA ALA A 52 2.84 1.36 2.39
C ALA A 52 2.21 -0.01 2.18
N SER A 53 1.69 -0.61 3.25
CA SER A 53 0.88 -1.82 3.15
C SER A 53 -0.35 -1.73 4.06
N ILE A 54 -1.47 -2.31 3.61
CA ILE A 54 -2.65 -2.61 4.43
C ILE A 54 -2.84 -4.12 4.33
N ASP A 55 -2.65 -4.84 5.43
CA ASP A 55 -2.66 -6.30 5.46
C ASP A 55 -3.63 -6.84 6.51
N VAL A 56 -4.37 -7.89 6.16
CA VAL A 56 -5.13 -8.71 7.12
C VAL A 56 -4.26 -9.91 7.53
N LEU A 57 -3.75 -9.87 8.76
CA LEU A 57 -2.96 -10.95 9.34
C LEU A 57 -3.92 -11.99 9.96
N PRO A 58 -3.84 -13.27 9.55
CA PRO A 58 -4.73 -14.30 10.04
C PRO A 58 -4.52 -14.53 11.54
N ALA A 59 -5.60 -14.86 12.24
CA ALA A 59 -5.54 -15.35 13.61
C ALA A 59 -4.63 -16.59 13.69
N LYS A 60 -3.69 -16.58 14.63
CA LYS A 60 -2.94 -17.77 15.05
C LYS A 60 -3.55 -18.33 16.33
N ALA A 61 -3.14 -19.52 16.76
CA ALA A 61 -3.59 -20.06 18.04
C ALA A 61 -3.32 -19.03 19.16
N GLN A 62 -4.37 -18.67 19.92
CA GLN A 62 -4.39 -17.62 20.94
C GLN A 62 -4.25 -16.15 20.47
N GLU A 63 -4.22 -15.87 19.17
CA GLU A 63 -4.16 -14.49 18.61
C GLU A 63 -5.40 -14.16 17.78
N HIS A 64 -5.82 -12.89 17.79
CA HIS A 64 -6.94 -12.41 16.95
C HIS A 64 -6.47 -12.01 15.56
N GLU A 65 -7.38 -12.08 14.59
CA GLU A 65 -7.15 -11.46 13.29
C GLU A 65 -6.79 -9.97 13.49
N THR A 66 -5.76 -9.53 12.80
CA THR A 66 -5.24 -8.17 12.96
C THR A 66 -5.15 -7.48 11.61
N VAL A 67 -5.81 -6.34 11.48
CA VAL A 67 -5.64 -5.45 10.34
C VAL A 67 -4.48 -4.51 10.63
N LEU A 68 -3.55 -4.40 9.67
CA LEU A 68 -2.32 -3.65 9.88
C LEU A 68 -2.01 -2.72 8.72
N LEU A 69 -1.92 -1.42 9.02
CA LEU A 69 -1.41 -0.40 8.12
C LEU A 69 0.05 -0.09 8.49
N ARG A 70 0.94 -0.09 7.50
CA ARG A 70 2.34 0.32 7.66
C ARG A 70 2.71 1.39 6.66
N LEU A 71 3.49 2.38 7.08
CA LEU A 71 4.23 3.29 6.20
C LEU A 71 5.73 3.00 6.33
N ILE A 72 6.38 2.74 5.20
CA ILE A 72 7.71 2.15 5.10
C ILE A 72 8.66 3.15 4.45
N THR A 73 9.79 3.43 5.11
CA THR A 73 10.84 4.33 4.60
C THR A 73 11.59 3.72 3.43
N GLU A 74 12.34 4.53 2.68
CA GLU A 74 13.12 4.13 1.48
C GLU A 74 14.18 3.07 1.77
N ARG A 75 14.48 2.86 3.05
CA ARG A 75 15.37 1.83 3.57
C ARG A 75 14.63 0.57 4.03
N GLY A 76 13.32 0.47 3.80
CA GLY A 76 12.51 -0.70 4.15
C GLY A 76 12.05 -0.74 5.62
N ARG A 77 12.34 0.29 6.42
CA ARG A 77 11.95 0.32 7.84
C ARG A 77 10.54 0.92 8.01
N PRO A 78 9.57 0.20 8.60
CA PRO A 78 8.28 0.77 8.97
C PRO A 78 8.48 1.90 9.98
N SER A 79 7.98 3.10 9.66
CA SER A 79 8.06 4.26 10.57
C SER A 79 6.72 4.62 11.17
N ILE A 80 5.62 4.21 10.54
CA ILE A 80 4.28 4.28 11.12
C ILE A 80 3.67 2.89 11.04
N LYS A 81 3.05 2.46 12.14
CA LYS A 81 2.31 1.20 12.24
C LYS A 81 0.98 1.49 12.93
N ILE A 82 -0.13 1.16 12.28
CA ILE A 82 -1.47 1.17 12.90
C ILE A 82 -1.98 -0.25 12.86
N GLY A 83 -2.34 -0.80 14.00
CA GLY A 83 -2.90 -2.15 14.12
C GLY A 83 -4.21 -2.12 14.88
N ALA A 84 -5.14 -2.96 14.45
CA ALA A 84 -6.39 -3.20 15.14
C ALA A 84 -6.76 -4.68 15.08
N SER A 85 -7.25 -5.19 16.20
CA SER A 85 -7.81 -6.52 16.42
C SER A 85 -8.97 -6.39 17.42
N GLU A 86 -9.69 -7.47 17.65
CA GLU A 86 -10.78 -7.50 18.64
C GLU A 86 -10.35 -7.09 20.06
N GLN A 87 -9.12 -7.42 20.48
CA GLN A 87 -8.65 -7.18 21.85
C GLN A 87 -7.80 -5.92 22.03
N ALA A 88 -7.27 -5.38 20.93
CA ALA A 88 -6.29 -4.31 20.98
C ALA A 88 -6.28 -3.47 19.71
N ALA A 89 -6.04 -2.18 19.88
CA ALA A 89 -5.74 -1.26 18.81
C ALA A 89 -4.58 -0.35 19.20
N GLY A 90 -3.75 0.03 18.23
CA GLY A 90 -2.62 0.89 18.51
C GLY A 90 -2.01 1.56 17.30
N LEU A 91 -1.29 2.65 17.56
CA LEU A 91 -0.51 3.43 16.62
C LEU A 91 0.91 3.58 17.18
N SER A 92 1.90 3.23 16.39
CA SER A 92 3.31 3.46 16.69
C SER A 92 3.94 4.36 15.64
N LEU A 93 4.66 5.37 16.10
CA LEU A 93 5.52 6.23 15.30
C LEU A 93 6.97 6.00 15.73
N ALA A 94 7.81 5.48 14.83
CA ALA A 94 9.23 5.38 15.07
C ALA A 94 9.94 6.66 14.61
N GLY A 95 10.97 7.09 15.36
CA GLY A 95 11.82 8.20 14.97
C GLY A 95 12.60 7.93 13.68
N PRO A 96 13.31 8.93 13.14
CA PRO A 96 14.02 8.83 11.86
C PRO A 96 15.08 7.71 11.77
N SER A 97 15.58 7.42 10.56
CA SER A 97 16.46 6.24 10.30
C SER A 97 17.79 6.26 11.06
N ASN A 98 18.21 7.42 11.54
CA ASN A 98 19.41 7.60 12.36
C ASN A 98 19.14 7.52 13.88
N THR A 99 17.89 7.33 14.31
CA THR A 99 17.53 7.15 15.73
C THR A 99 17.24 5.68 16.02
N LYS A 100 17.50 5.25 17.26
CA LYS A 100 17.33 3.84 17.67
C LYS A 100 16.31 3.64 18.79
N LYS A 101 16.03 4.68 19.56
CA LYS A 101 15.20 4.60 20.79
C LYS A 101 13.98 5.54 20.75
N THR A 102 13.96 6.48 19.81
CA THR A 102 12.89 7.47 19.69
C THR A 102 11.65 6.84 19.10
N TYR A 103 10.55 6.85 19.86
CA TYR A 103 9.25 6.43 19.37
C TYR A 103 8.12 7.00 20.23
N VAL A 104 6.92 6.97 19.65
CA VAL A 104 5.66 7.21 20.34
C VAL A 104 4.74 6.02 20.07
N ILE A 105 4.06 5.54 21.10
CA ILE A 105 3.06 4.46 21.00
C ILE A 105 1.80 4.91 21.69
N LEU A 106 0.67 4.86 20.98
CA LEU A 106 -0.67 4.97 21.52
C LEU A 106 -1.29 3.58 21.44
N GLU A 107 -1.82 3.09 22.55
CA GLU A 107 -2.37 1.74 22.61
C GLU A 107 -3.57 1.68 23.53
N ALA A 108 -4.58 0.92 23.10
CA ALA A 108 -5.69 0.45 23.92
C ALA A 108 -5.71 -1.08 23.85
N GLN A 109 -5.70 -1.73 25.00
CA GLN A 109 -5.71 -3.19 25.12
C GLN A 109 -6.59 -3.62 26.30
N GLY A 110 -7.58 -4.45 26.02
CA GLY A 110 -8.59 -4.81 27.01
C GLY A 110 -9.28 -3.58 27.59
N THR A 111 -9.17 -3.36 28.90
CA THR A 111 -9.74 -2.20 29.60
C THR A 111 -8.75 -1.07 29.86
N ALA A 112 -7.51 -1.20 29.39
CA ALA A 112 -6.44 -0.25 29.61
C ALA A 112 -6.15 0.58 28.35
N SER A 113 -5.71 1.83 28.56
CA SER A 113 -5.15 2.67 27.51
C SER A 113 -3.88 3.35 28.00
N SER A 114 -2.96 3.64 27.08
CA SER A 114 -1.73 4.36 27.41
C SER A 114 -1.13 5.09 26.21
N LEU A 115 -0.34 6.12 26.52
CA LEU A 115 0.57 6.81 25.61
C LEU A 115 2.00 6.63 26.14
N THR A 116 2.86 5.98 25.37
CA THR A 116 4.29 5.84 25.68
C THR A 116 5.10 6.75 24.77
N LEU A 117 5.98 7.56 25.37
CA LEU A 117 6.97 8.37 24.68
C LEU A 117 8.37 7.94 25.09
N LYS A 118 9.28 7.78 24.13
CA LYS A 118 10.69 7.53 24.38
C LYS A 118 11.56 8.38 23.47
N ASN A 119 12.69 8.86 24.00
CA ASN A 119 13.69 9.64 23.25
C ASN A 119 15.06 8.94 23.21
N GLU A 120 16.01 9.50 22.44
CA GLU A 120 17.37 8.94 22.31
C GLU A 120 18.17 8.93 23.61
N ASP A 121 17.89 9.86 24.52
CA ASP A 121 18.52 9.91 25.85
C ASP A 121 18.12 8.72 26.73
N GLY A 122 17.17 7.89 26.27
CA GLY A 122 16.66 6.74 27.00
C GLY A 122 15.57 7.07 28.01
N ARG A 123 15.16 8.35 28.10
CA ARG A 123 14.03 8.76 28.94
C ARG A 123 12.75 8.22 28.34
N ALA A 124 11.92 7.61 29.18
CA ALA A 124 10.61 7.08 28.82
C ALA A 124 9.55 7.68 29.74
N GLN A 125 8.42 8.06 29.16
CA GLN A 125 7.24 8.53 29.89
C GLN A 125 6.02 7.75 29.42
N ILE A 126 5.25 7.24 30.38
CA ILE A 126 3.97 6.56 30.12
C ILE A 126 2.88 7.39 30.75
N VAL A 127 1.90 7.80 29.95
CA VAL A 127 0.69 8.50 30.38
C VAL A 127 -0.46 7.53 30.33
N LYS A 128 -1.26 7.48 31.41
CA LYS A 128 -2.46 6.66 31.57
C LYS A 128 -3.63 7.56 32.03
N PRO A 129 -4.89 7.16 31.82
CA PRO A 129 -6.05 7.86 32.38
C PRO A 129 -6.00 8.02 33.90
#